data_AF-A0A6L4Z2Y5-F1
#
_entry.id   AF-A0A6L4Z2Y5-F1
#
_cell.length_a   1.000
_cell.length_b   1.000
_cell.length_c   1.000
_cell.angle_alpha   90.00
_cell.angle_beta   90.00
_cell.angle_gamma   90.00
#
_symmetry.space_group_name_H-M   'P 1'
#
loop_
_entity.id
_entity.type
_entity.pdbx_description
1 polymer ?
#
loop_
_entity_poly.entity_id
_entity_poly.type
_entity_poly.pdbx_seq_one_letter_code
_entity_poly.pdbx_strand_id
1 'polypeptide(L)'
;MLRVALQMLIYITLISGLAFVSLLFIQQGSVFCGLMLRTCRPVETVGAQIWVADPNLQSIDDSKPLLDTDLTRVRSVAGIKWAVPLFLRQVQVRLKNGKFQTVRLYGLDSASLVGRPGKMLEGDSSELNAPEAVIIGKAEAERLGSPKIGDTF
;
A
#
# COMPACT_ATOMS: atom_id res chain seq x y z
N MET A 1 -47.18 -32.66 -19.72
CA MET A 1 -46.31 -32.42 -18.55
C MET A 1 -44.87 -32.09 -18.96
N LEU A 2 -44.23 -32.85 -19.85
CA LEU A 2 -42.83 -32.59 -20.30
C LEU A 2 -42.60 -31.19 -20.93
N ARG A 3 -43.55 -30.67 -21.72
CA ARG A 3 -43.44 -29.34 -22.35
C ARG A 3 -43.37 -28.19 -21.33
N VAL A 4 -44.15 -28.29 -20.25
CA VAL A 4 -44.16 -27.30 -19.16
C VAL A 4 -42.86 -27.39 -18.35
N ALA A 5 -42.39 -28.60 -18.06
CA ALA A 5 -41.11 -28.82 -17.39
C ALA A 5 -39.92 -28.24 -18.17
N LEU A 6 -39.90 -28.40 -19.50
CA LEU A 6 -38.85 -27.83 -20.35
C LEU A 6 -38.89 -26.30 -20.36
N GLN A 7 -40.08 -25.69 -20.41
CA GLN A 7 -40.23 -24.24 -20.31
C GLN A 7 -39.74 -23.72 -18.96
N MET A 8 -40.10 -24.38 -17.85
CA MET A 8 -39.63 -24.02 -16.52
C MET A 8 -38.10 -24.13 -16.40
N LEU A 9 -37.50 -25.16 -17.00
CA LEU A 9 -36.04 -25.32 -17.03
C LEU A 9 -35.37 -24.15 -17.76
N ILE A 10 -35.88 -23.74 -18.92
CA ILE A 10 -35.34 -22.61 -19.69
C ILE A 10 -35.41 -21.31 -18.89
N TYR A 11 -36.52 -21.05 -18.18
CA TYR A 11 -36.65 -19.86 -17.32
C TYR A 11 -35.63 -19.86 -16.17
N ILE A 12 -35.45 -21.00 -15.50
CA ILE A 12 -34.46 -21.13 -14.42
C ILE A 12 -33.05 -20.91 -14.95
N THR A 13 -32.70 -21.51 -16.10
CA THR A 13 -31.39 -21.31 -16.73
C THR A 13 -31.17 -19.84 -17.13
N LEU A 14 -32.17 -19.17 -17.68
CA LEU A 14 -32.07 -17.75 -18.07
C LEU A 14 -31.86 -16.84 -16.85
N ILE A 15 -32.65 -17.03 -15.79
CA ILE A 15 -32.54 -16.26 -14.55
C ILE A 15 -31.19 -16.52 -13.89
N SER A 16 -30.75 -17.78 -13.85
CA SER A 16 -29.46 -18.16 -13.28
C SER A 16 -28.29 -17.58 -14.06
N GLY A 17 -28.37 -17.58 -15.40
CA GLY A 17 -27.37 -16.96 -16.27
C GLY A 17 -27.28 -15.44 -16.05
N LEU A 18 -28.43 -14.76 -16.00
CA LEU A 18 -28.49 -13.32 -15.72
C LEU A 18 -27.94 -12.97 -14.34
N ALA A 19 -28.32 -13.76 -13.32
CA ALA A 19 -27.81 -13.59 -11.96
C ALA A 19 -26.30 -13.83 -11.90
N PHE A 20 -25.78 -14.83 -12.60
CA PHE A 20 -24.36 -15.13 -12.65
C PHE A 20 -23.56 -14.02 -13.33
N VAL A 21 -24.04 -13.50 -14.47
CA VAL A 21 -23.41 -12.36 -15.15
C VAL A 21 -23.40 -11.12 -14.24
N SER A 22 -24.53 -10.83 -13.58
CA SER A 22 -24.62 -9.72 -12.61
C SER A 22 -23.63 -9.89 -11.45
N LEU A 23 -23.53 -11.10 -10.89
CA LEU A 23 -22.57 -11.43 -9.83
C LEU A 23 -21.12 -11.17 -10.27
N LEU A 24 -20.74 -11.60 -11.47
CA LEU A 24 -19.40 -11.38 -12.00
C LEU A 24 -19.08 -9.90 -12.16
N PHE A 25 -20.04 -9.09 -12.64
CA PHE A 25 -19.85 -7.64 -12.72
C PHE A 25 -19.60 -7.00 -11.35
N ILE A 26 -20.39 -7.38 -10.34
CA ILE A 26 -20.22 -6.89 -8.97
C ILE A 26 -18.87 -7.34 -8.39
N GLN A 27 -18.50 -8.60 -8.60
CA GLN A 27 -17.23 -9.14 -8.12
C GLN A 27 -16.05 -8.36 -8.71
N GLN A 28 -16.02 -8.17 -10.04
CA GLN A 28 -14.93 -7.47 -10.70
C GLN A 28 -14.86 -6.00 -10.30
N GLY A 29 -16.00 -5.33 -10.12
CA GLY A 29 -16.05 -3.97 -9.58
C GLY A 29 -15.48 -3.88 -8.16
N SER A 30 -15.84 -4.83 -7.28
CA SER A 30 -15.32 -4.88 -5.91
C SER A 30 -13.80 -5.12 -5.87
N VAL A 31 -13.29 -6.03 -6.70
CA VAL A 31 -11.85 -6.30 -6.82
C VAL A 31 -11.11 -5.05 -7.28
N PHE A 32 -11.64 -4.34 -8.29
CA PHE A 32 -11.06 -3.09 -8.77
C PHE A 32 -11.00 -2.02 -7.67
N CYS A 33 -12.12 -1.78 -6.98
CA CYS A 33 -12.16 -0.83 -5.86
C CYS A 33 -11.18 -1.22 -4.74
N GLY A 34 -11.09 -2.52 -4.41
CA GLY A 34 -10.16 -3.03 -3.42
C GLY A 34 -8.70 -2.82 -3.79
N LEU A 35 -8.34 -3.06 -5.06
CA LEU A 35 -7.00 -2.79 -5.58
C LEU A 35 -6.70 -1.29 -5.55
N MET A 36 -7.65 -0.44 -5.94
CA MET A 36 -7.43 1.00 -5.94
C MET A 36 -7.22 1.56 -4.53
N LEU A 37 -8.05 1.15 -3.57
CA LEU A 37 -7.86 1.50 -2.16
C LEU A 37 -6.50 1.02 -1.64
N ARG A 38 -6.03 -0.16 -2.05
CA ARG A 38 -4.71 -0.66 -1.65
C ARG A 38 -3.57 0.18 -2.24
N THR A 39 -3.70 0.60 -3.49
CA THR A 39 -2.67 1.41 -4.18
C THR A 39 -2.61 2.85 -3.67
N CYS A 40 -3.72 3.44 -3.25
CA CYS A 40 -3.76 4.82 -2.74
C CYS A 40 -3.30 4.95 -1.28
N ARG A 41 -3.47 3.89 -0.46
CA ARG A 41 -3.13 3.92 0.97
C ARG A 41 -1.76 4.51 1.33
N PRO A 42 -0.65 4.19 0.64
CA PRO A 42 0.64 4.78 0.96
C PRO A 42 0.66 6.30 0.80
N VAL A 43 0.02 6.82 -0.25
CA VAL A 43 -0.08 8.27 -0.51
C VAL A 43 -0.91 8.94 0.59
N GLU A 44 -2.03 8.33 0.97
CA GLU A 44 -2.88 8.80 2.07
C GLU A 44 -2.16 8.76 3.43
N THR A 45 -1.33 7.75 3.66
CA THR A 45 -0.58 7.56 4.92
C THR A 45 0.52 8.61 5.07
N VAL A 46 1.27 8.90 3.99
CA VAL A 46 2.29 9.96 4.02
C VAL A 46 1.64 11.34 4.14
N GLY A 47 0.49 11.56 3.49
CA GLY A 47 -0.33 12.76 3.66
C GLY A 47 0.32 14.05 3.15
N ALA A 48 1.32 13.96 2.25
CA ALA A 48 1.95 15.13 1.65
C ALA A 48 1.00 15.80 0.63
N GLN A 49 0.91 17.13 0.69
CA GLN A 49 0.08 17.93 -0.22
C GLN A 49 0.72 18.07 -1.61
N ILE A 50 2.05 18.07 -1.67
CA ILE A 50 2.83 18.26 -2.89
C ILE A 50 3.87 17.16 -2.97
N TRP A 51 3.97 16.55 -4.15
CA TRP A 51 4.92 15.49 -4.47
C TRP A 51 5.86 16.00 -5.55
N VAL A 52 7.17 15.82 -5.35
CA VAL A 52 8.20 16.26 -6.30
C VAL A 52 8.97 15.03 -6.78
N ALA A 53 9.06 14.87 -8.08
CA ALA A 53 9.73 13.76 -8.75
C ALA A 53 10.49 14.26 -9.99
N ASP A 54 11.40 13.43 -10.53
CA ASP A 54 12.06 13.73 -11.80
C ASP A 54 11.03 13.72 -12.95
N PRO A 55 11.11 14.66 -13.91
CA PRO A 55 10.16 14.72 -15.02
C PRO A 55 10.19 13.50 -15.94
N ASN A 56 11.27 12.72 -15.94
CA ASN A 56 11.39 11.49 -16.73
C ASN A 56 11.04 10.22 -15.93
N LEU A 57 10.54 10.36 -14.70
CA LEU A 57 10.13 9.22 -13.88
C LEU A 57 8.90 8.55 -14.50
N GLN A 58 9.06 7.29 -14.95
CA GLN A 58 7.95 6.51 -15.52
C GLN A 58 7.21 5.72 -14.44
N SER A 59 7.96 5.16 -13.49
CA SER A 59 7.42 4.42 -12.36
C SER A 59 8.00 4.89 -11.04
N ILE A 60 7.19 4.83 -9.98
CA ILE A 60 7.61 5.14 -8.60
C ILE A 60 8.68 4.15 -8.11
N ASP A 61 8.71 2.94 -8.66
CA ASP A 61 9.71 1.92 -8.33
C ASP A 61 11.04 2.10 -9.13
N ASP A 62 11.14 3.07 -10.05
CA ASP A 62 12.36 3.34 -10.81
C ASP A 62 13.44 4.02 -9.95
N SER A 63 14.69 3.59 -10.11
CA SER A 63 15.79 3.96 -9.19
C SER A 63 16.55 5.24 -9.58
N LYS A 64 15.85 6.30 -10.00
CA LYS A 64 16.50 7.61 -10.19
C LYS A 64 16.16 8.54 -9.02
N PRO A 65 16.95 8.52 -7.93
CA PRO A 65 16.74 9.45 -6.83
C PRO A 65 17.01 10.89 -7.27
N LEU A 66 16.28 11.83 -6.68
CA LEU A 66 16.60 13.25 -6.77
C LEU A 66 17.91 13.54 -6.01
N LEU A 67 18.61 14.59 -6.43
CA LEU A 67 19.84 15.02 -5.75
C LEU A 67 19.47 15.77 -4.46
N ASP A 68 20.36 15.74 -3.45
CA ASP A 68 20.14 16.49 -2.20
C ASP A 68 20.05 18.01 -2.44
N THR A 69 20.67 18.50 -3.52
CA THR A 69 20.56 19.89 -3.96
C THR A 69 19.14 20.24 -4.42
N ASP A 70 18.40 19.29 -5.00
CA ASP A 70 17.00 19.48 -5.40
C ASP A 70 16.10 19.67 -4.18
N LEU A 71 16.35 18.94 -3.09
CA LEU A 71 15.62 19.13 -1.83
C LEU A 71 15.81 20.55 -1.29
N THR A 72 17.04 21.06 -1.33
CA THR A 72 17.35 22.44 -0.90
C THR A 72 16.66 23.46 -1.81
N ARG A 73 16.62 23.19 -3.13
CA ARG A 73 15.90 24.04 -4.10
C ARG A 73 14.41 24.08 -3.82
N VAL A 74 13.77 22.93 -3.57
CA VAL A 74 12.35 22.85 -3.22
C VAL A 74 12.08 23.62 -1.93
N ARG A 75 12.88 23.43 -0.88
CA ARG A 75 12.74 24.18 0.38
C ARG A 75 12.89 25.70 0.22
N SER A 76 13.56 26.18 -0.83
CA SER A 76 13.77 27.61 -1.09
C SER A 76 12.59 28.30 -1.78
N VAL A 77 11.60 27.55 -2.27
CA VAL A 77 10.42 28.11 -2.94
C VAL A 77 9.51 28.79 -1.92
N ALA A 78 9.17 30.07 -2.17
CA ALA A 78 8.26 30.82 -1.31
C ALA A 78 6.91 30.11 -1.16
N GLY A 79 6.45 29.94 0.09
CA GLY A 79 5.21 29.23 0.43
C GLY A 79 5.40 27.76 0.82
N ILE A 80 6.58 27.16 0.63
CA ILE A 80 6.88 25.82 1.11
C ILE A 80 7.32 25.87 2.58
N LYS A 81 6.48 25.32 3.48
CA LYS A 81 6.76 25.29 4.93
C LYS A 81 7.86 24.28 5.28
N TRP A 82 7.85 23.12 4.62
CA TRP A 82 8.80 22.04 4.82
C TRP A 82 8.84 21.15 3.59
N ALA A 83 9.94 20.42 3.41
CA ALA A 83 10.05 19.34 2.44
C ALA A 83 11.00 18.28 3.01
N VAL A 84 10.67 17.00 2.83
CA VAL A 84 11.51 15.87 3.25
C VAL A 84 11.66 14.88 2.09
N PRO A 85 12.79 14.20 1.96
CA PRO A 85 12.93 13.14 0.98
C PRO A 85 12.06 11.94 1.38
N LEU A 86 11.46 11.27 0.40
CA LEU A 86 10.75 10.01 0.61
C LEU A 86 11.54 8.88 -0.02
N PHE A 87 11.94 7.91 0.79
CA PHE A 87 12.60 6.70 0.33
C PHE A 87 11.57 5.59 0.11
N LEU A 88 11.55 5.01 -1.09
CA LEU A 88 10.66 3.91 -1.46
C LEU A 88 11.48 2.81 -2.10
N ARG A 89 11.40 1.58 -1.58
CA ARG A 89 12.09 0.45 -2.19
C ARG A 89 11.37 -0.86 -1.94
N GLN A 90 11.36 -1.72 -2.94
CA GLN A 90 10.99 -3.12 -2.75
C GLN A 90 12.20 -3.91 -2.22
N VAL A 91 12.04 -4.55 -1.07
CA VAL A 91 13.09 -5.31 -0.38
C VAL A 91 12.61 -6.72 -0.04
N GLN A 92 13.54 -7.66 0.12
CA GLN A 92 13.23 -8.99 0.62
C GLN A 92 13.56 -9.09 2.10
N VAL A 93 12.57 -9.45 2.90
CA VAL A 93 12.72 -9.73 4.33
C VAL A 93 12.86 -11.23 4.51
N ARG A 94 13.83 -11.65 5.31
CA ARG A 94 13.99 -13.04 5.72
C ARG A 94 13.16 -13.27 6.97
N LEU A 95 12.30 -14.28 6.95
CA LEU A 95 11.46 -14.63 8.08
C LEU A 95 12.19 -15.60 9.01
N LYS A 96 11.76 -15.67 10.28
CA LYS A 96 12.29 -16.63 11.27
C LYS A 96 12.19 -18.10 10.80
N ASN A 97 11.22 -18.40 9.94
CA ASN A 97 11.04 -19.73 9.33
C ASN A 97 11.97 -20.00 8.13
N GLY A 98 12.88 -19.08 7.80
CA GLY A 98 13.82 -19.21 6.68
C GLY A 98 13.25 -18.84 5.31
N LYS A 99 11.95 -18.49 5.20
CA LYS A 99 11.35 -18.04 3.93
C LYS A 99 11.67 -16.56 3.69
N PHE A 100 11.71 -16.18 2.42
CA PHE A 100 11.83 -14.77 2.02
C PHE A 100 10.46 -14.22 1.63
N GLN A 101 10.13 -13.04 2.14
CA GLN A 101 8.94 -12.30 1.76
C GLN A 101 9.35 -10.95 1.18
N THR A 102 8.84 -10.66 -0.02
CA THR A 102 9.04 -9.34 -0.62
C THR A 102 8.06 -8.35 0.00
N VAL A 103 8.58 -7.21 0.45
CA VAL A 103 7.83 -6.10 1.04
C VAL A 103 8.28 -4.78 0.42
N ARG A 104 7.43 -3.75 0.53
CA ARG A 104 7.81 -2.39 0.16
C ARG A 104 8.18 -1.62 1.43
N LEU A 105 9.41 -1.16 1.49
CA LEU A 105 9.96 -0.35 2.55
C LEU A 105 9.72 1.13 2.23
N TYR A 106 9.16 1.83 3.20
CA TYR A 106 8.95 3.27 3.18
C TYR A 106 9.85 3.88 4.24
N GLY A 107 10.76 4.76 3.81
CA GLY A 107 11.61 5.51 4.73
C GLY A 107 10.83 6.64 5.40
N LEU A 108 11.16 6.88 6.66
CA LEU A 108 10.64 7.99 7.45
C LEU A 108 11.72 9.06 7.60
N ASP A 109 11.30 10.31 7.70
CA ASP A 109 12.22 11.37 8.08
C ASP A 109 12.65 11.19 9.55
N SER A 110 13.96 11.13 9.80
CA SER A 110 14.49 10.82 11.13
C SER A 110 14.25 11.91 12.17
N ALA A 111 14.06 13.17 11.76
CA ALA A 111 13.88 14.28 12.68
C ALA A 111 12.41 14.51 13.05
N SER A 112 11.51 14.39 12.08
CA SER A 112 10.09 14.71 12.23
C SER A 112 9.16 13.50 12.26
N LEU A 113 9.69 12.31 11.91
CA LEU A 113 8.92 11.08 11.67
C LEU A 113 7.80 11.28 10.64
N VAL A 114 7.96 12.24 9.72
CA VAL A 114 7.04 12.42 8.59
C VAL A 114 7.07 11.15 7.73
N GLY A 115 5.87 10.73 7.31
CA GLY A 115 5.63 9.45 6.64
C GLY A 115 5.11 8.35 7.57
N ARG A 116 5.13 8.56 8.90
CA ARG A 116 4.56 7.60 9.85
C ARG A 116 3.04 7.52 9.70
N PRO A 117 2.41 6.37 9.99
CA PRO A 117 0.96 6.30 10.01
C PRO A 117 0.38 7.22 11.08
N GLY A 118 -0.73 7.89 10.76
CA GLY A 118 -1.40 8.82 11.69
C GLY A 118 -1.94 8.16 12.96
N LYS A 119 -2.14 6.84 12.96
CA LYS A 119 -2.57 6.05 14.13
C LYS A 119 -1.72 4.78 14.26
N MET A 120 -1.00 4.66 15.36
CA MET A 120 -0.37 3.41 15.78
C MET A 120 -1.42 2.50 16.42
N LEU A 121 -1.41 1.21 16.06
CA LEU A 121 -2.30 0.22 16.67
C LEU A 121 -1.68 -0.38 17.93
N GLU A 122 -0.37 -0.64 17.88
CA GLU A 122 0.45 -1.19 18.95
C GLU A 122 1.83 -0.54 18.90
N GLY A 123 2.50 -0.42 20.05
CA GLY A 123 3.81 0.23 20.19
C GLY A 123 3.76 1.76 20.28
N ASP A 124 4.89 2.36 20.62
CA ASP A 124 5.05 3.81 20.64
C ASP A 124 5.88 4.27 19.43
N SER A 125 5.43 5.35 18.78
CA SER A 125 6.19 6.03 17.73
C SER A 125 7.54 6.59 18.21
N SER A 126 7.72 6.83 19.51
CA SER A 126 8.99 7.30 20.07
C SER A 126 10.12 6.29 19.91
N GLU A 127 9.80 4.98 19.87
CA GLU A 127 10.76 3.88 19.69
C GLU A 127 11.39 3.88 18.28
N LEU A 128 10.78 4.58 17.31
CA LEU A 128 11.32 4.68 15.94
C LEU A 128 12.61 5.49 15.84
N ASN A 129 12.99 6.19 16.90
CA ASN A 129 14.30 6.84 16.99
C ASN A 129 15.43 5.84 17.25
N ALA A 130 15.10 4.61 17.68
CA ALA A 130 16.08 3.55 17.82
C ALA A 130 16.59 3.11 16.43
N PRO A 131 17.87 2.73 16.32
CA PRO A 131 18.41 2.21 15.07
C PRO A 131 17.65 0.94 14.64
N GLU A 132 17.41 0.81 13.34
CA GLU A 132 16.74 -0.35 12.71
C GLU A 132 15.31 -0.61 13.18
N ALA A 133 14.68 0.35 13.85
CA ALA A 133 13.26 0.27 14.21
C ALA A 133 12.38 0.38 12.95
N VAL A 134 11.39 -0.50 12.85
CA VAL A 134 10.46 -0.56 11.72
C VAL A 134 9.01 -0.60 12.18
N ILE A 135 8.13 0.02 11.41
CA ILE A 135 6.68 -0.11 11.58
C ILE A 135 6.16 -1.14 10.58
N ILE A 136 5.33 -2.06 11.06
CA ILE A 136 4.67 -3.05 10.21
C ILE A 136 3.18 -2.72 10.11
N GLY A 137 2.70 -2.60 8.88
CA GLY A 137 1.27 -2.43 8.63
C GLY A 137 0.49 -3.70 8.96
N LYS A 138 -0.69 -3.56 9.58
CA LYS A 138 -1.56 -4.69 9.97
C LYS A 138 -1.81 -5.70 8.84
N ALA A 139 -1.98 -5.21 7.61
CA ALA A 139 -2.25 -6.06 6.45
C ALA A 139 -1.05 -6.94 6.05
N GLU A 140 0.17 -6.53 6.38
CA GLU A 140 1.39 -7.26 6.05
C GLU A 140 1.91 -8.10 7.23
N ALA A 141 1.43 -7.84 8.46
CA ALA A 141 1.85 -8.56 9.66
C ALA A 141 1.65 -10.08 9.54
N GLU A 142 0.50 -10.54 9.04
CA GLU A 142 0.22 -11.97 8.86
C GLU A 142 1.20 -12.61 7.85
N ARG A 143 1.52 -11.89 6.77
CA ARG A 143 2.49 -12.34 5.75
C ARG A 143 3.92 -12.39 6.29
N LEU A 144 4.20 -11.58 7.29
CA LEU A 144 5.48 -11.55 8.00
C LEU A 144 5.54 -12.51 9.19
N GLY A 145 4.56 -13.42 9.33
CA GLY A 145 4.55 -14.39 10.42
C GLY A 145 4.14 -13.82 11.77
N SER A 146 3.37 -12.72 11.76
CA SER A 146 2.83 -12.03 12.94
C SER A 146 3.91 -11.68 13.97
N PRO A 147 4.93 -10.88 13.58
CA PRO A 147 6.00 -10.47 14.48
C PRO A 147 5.43 -9.62 15.62
N LYS A 148 6.01 -9.79 16.81
CA LYS A 148 5.68 -8.99 17.99
C LYS A 148 6.67 -7.83 18.14
N ILE A 149 6.29 -6.82 18.91
CA ILE A 149 7.19 -5.70 19.24
C ILE A 149 8.47 -6.26 19.88
N GLY A 150 9.63 -5.83 19.36
CA GLY A 150 10.95 -6.30 19.77
C GLY A 150 11.47 -7.54 19.02
N ASP A 151 10.68 -8.14 18.14
CA ASP A 151 11.18 -9.20 17.26
C ASP A 151 12.12 -8.66 16.18
N THR A 152 13.19 -9.40 15.92
CA THR A 152 14.13 -9.15 14.82
C THR A 152 13.99 -10.23 13.74
N PHE A 153 14.29 -9.86 12.49
CA PHE A 153 14.19 -10.73 11.31
C PHE A 153 15.15 -10.30 10.20
#